data_AF-A0A2E0XQM3-F1
#
_entry.id   AF-A0A2E0XQM3-F1
#
_cell.length_a   1.000
_cell.length_b   1.000
_cell.length_c   1.000
_cell.angle_alpha   90.00
_cell.angle_beta   90.00
_cell.angle_gamma   90.00
#
_symmetry.space_group_name_H-M   'P 1'
#
loop_
_entity.id
_entity.type
_entity.pdbx_description
1 polymer ?
#
loop_
_entity_poly.entity_id
_entity_poly.type
_entity_poly.pdbx_seq_one_letter_code
_entity_poly.pdbx_strand_id
1 'polypeptide(L)' 'MDVAEVEPVPPDNPLWDTPNLIITPLRAGASQHRPQKTFEFFCDNLRCYLKGENLENFVDKNLGF' A
#
# COMPACT_ATOMS: atom_id res chain seq x y z
N MET A 1 10.14 -0.58 -11.03
CA MET A 1 8.85 0.08 -10.79
C MET A 1 7.81 -1.01 -10.58
N ASP A 2 7.01 -0.89 -9.52
CA ASP A 2 6.02 -1.91 -9.12
C ASP A 2 4.57 -1.51 -9.46
N VAL A 3 4.35 -0.24 -9.78
CA VAL A 3 3.05 0.35 -10.09
C VAL A 3 3.06 0.87 -11.51
N ALA A 4 1.91 0.83 -12.19
CA ALA A 4 1.69 1.57 -13.43
C ALA A 4 0.32 2.26 -13.39
N GLU A 5 0.11 3.29 -14.23
CA GLU A 5 -1.18 3.97 -14.33
C GLU A 5 -2.30 3.02 -14.78
N VAL A 6 -1.98 2.11 -15.69
CA VAL A 6 -2.88 1.04 -16.18
C VAL A 6 -2.23 -0.30 -15.90
N GLU A 7 -2.99 -1.20 -15.27
CA GLU A 7 -2.53 -2.54 -14.93
C GLU A 7 -3.51 -3.62 -15.46
N PRO A 8 -3.00 -4.70 -16.09
CA PRO A 8 -1.60 -4.95 -16.43
C PRO A 8 -1.09 -3.96 -17.49
N VAL A 9 0.23 -3.73 -17.52
CA VAL A 9 0.84 -2.82 -18.51
C VAL A 9 0.55 -3.36 -19.93
N PRO A 10 -0.09 -2.58 -20.82
CA PRO A 10 -0.40 -3.01 -22.18
C PRO A 10 0.87 -3.40 -22.96
N PRO A 11 0.84 -4.41 -23.85
CA PRO A 11 2.03 -4.87 -24.57
C PRO A 11 2.68 -3.81 -25.48
N ASP A 12 1.91 -2.83 -25.93
CA ASP A 12 2.35 -1.71 -26.78
C ASP A 12 2.81 -0.48 -25.98
N ASN A 13 2.86 -0.58 -24.65
CA ASN A 13 3.24 0.53 -23.79
C ASN A 13 4.77 0.80 -23.83
N PRO A 14 5.23 2.07 -23.96
CA PRO A 14 6.66 2.42 -24.06
C PRO A 14 7.50 2.06 -22.82
N LEU A 15 6.86 1.77 -21.69
CA LEU A 15 7.56 1.31 -20.49
C LEU A 15 8.36 0.02 -20.74
N TRP A 16 7.93 -0.83 -21.67
CA TRP A 16 8.67 -2.06 -22.01
C TRP A 16 10.04 -1.82 -22.63
N ASP A 17 10.20 -0.72 -23.37
CA ASP A 17 11.43 -0.38 -24.08
C ASP A 17 12.28 0.68 -23.35
N THR A 18 11.85 1.11 -22.16
CA THR A 18 12.53 2.18 -21.43
C THR A 18 13.89 1.70 -20.91
N PRO A 19 15.02 2.36 -21.28
CA PRO A 19 16.34 1.91 -20.87
C PRO A 19 16.52 2.03 -19.35
N ASN A 20 17.18 1.04 -18.75
CA ASN A 20 17.43 0.94 -17.31
C ASN A 20 16.17 0.88 -16.43
N LEU A 21 15.02 0.49 -16.99
CA LEU A 21 13.80 0.24 -16.24
C LEU A 21 13.58 -1.26 -15.98
N ILE A 22 13.41 -1.62 -14.72
CA ILE A 22 12.91 -2.95 -14.32
C ILE A 22 11.45 -2.78 -13.90
N ILE A 23 10.54 -3.55 -14.48
CA ILE A 23 9.12 -3.57 -14.10
C ILE A 23 8.85 -4.83 -13.28
N THR A 24 8.18 -4.67 -12.13
CA THR A 24 7.66 -5.77 -11.32
C THR A 24 6.13 -5.68 -11.28
N PRO A 25 5.40 -6.80 -11.21
CA PRO A 25 3.95 -6.76 -11.00
C PRO A 25 3.62 -6.17 -9.64
N LEU A 26 2.53 -5.41 -9.51
CA LEU A 26 2.06 -4.74 -8.28
C LEU A 26 1.99 -5.67 -7.06
N ARG A 27 3.13 -5.89 -6.42
CA ARG A 27 3.34 -6.91 -5.39
C ARG A 27 4.41 -6.52 -4.38
N ALA A 28 5.08 -5.38 -4.52
CA ALA A 28 6.06 -4.91 -3.54
C ALA A 28 5.43 -4.74 -2.14
N GLY A 29 4.14 -4.38 -2.08
CA GLY A 29 3.39 -4.32 -0.82
C GLY A 29 2.93 -5.67 -0.28
N ALA A 30 3.02 -6.77 -1.04
CA ALA A 30 2.43 -8.06 -0.70
C ALA A 30 3.39 -8.98 0.07
N SER A 31 4.07 -8.45 1.10
CA SER A 31 4.90 -9.26 2.00
C SER A 31 4.09 -10.38 2.66
N GLN A 32 4.68 -11.57 2.78
CA GLN A 32 4.09 -12.70 3.51
C GLN A 32 3.75 -12.36 4.98
N HIS A 33 4.44 -11.37 5.56
CA HIS A 33 4.21 -10.93 6.93
C HIS A 33 3.12 -9.85 7.05
N ARG A 34 2.68 -9.27 5.92
CA ARG A 34 1.72 -8.16 5.92
C ARG A 34 0.38 -8.54 6.58
N PRO A 35 -0.25 -9.69 6.30
CA PRO A 35 -1.53 -10.03 6.92
C PRO A 35 -1.48 -10.03 8.45
N GLN A 36 -0.45 -10.66 9.01
CA GLN A 36 -0.25 -10.71 10.46
C GLN A 36 -0.07 -9.30 11.04
N LYS A 37 0.86 -8.51 10.50
CA LYS A 37 1.13 -7.14 11.00
C LYS A 37 -0.08 -6.22 10.87
N THR A 38 -0.84 -6.33 9.77
CA THR A 38 -2.06 -5.55 9.57
C THR A 38 -3.12 -5.90 10.61
N PHE A 39 -3.27 -7.19 10.93
CA PHE A 39 -4.23 -7.62 11.93
C PHE A 39 -3.85 -7.18 13.35
N GLU A 40 -2.57 -7.30 13.70
CA GLU A 40 -2.02 -6.80 14.98
C GLU A 40 -2.27 -5.29 15.13
N PHE A 41 -1.86 -4.50 14.13
CA PHE A 41 -2.07 -3.05 14.09
C PHE A 41 -3.55 -2.65 14.20
N PHE A 42 -4.43 -3.38 13.52
CA PHE A 42 -5.88 -3.16 13.61
C PHE A 42 -6.41 -3.43 15.01
N CYS A 43 -6.01 -4.56 15.61
CA CYS A 43 -6.44 -4.93 16.96
C CYS A 43 -5.99 -3.90 18.00
N ASP A 44 -4.76 -3.41 17.89
CA ASP A 44 -4.23 -2.39 18.80
C ASP A 44 -5.02 -1.08 18.70
N ASN A 45 -5.27 -0.61 17.48
CA ASN A 45 -6.11 0.58 17.26
C ASN A 45 -7.56 0.38 17.71
N LEU A 46 -8.14 -0.80 17.52
CA LEU A 46 -9.49 -1.10 17.98
C LEU A 46 -9.58 -0.98 19.52
N ARG A 47 -8.56 -1.44 20.25
CA ARG A 47 -8.52 -1.29 21.71
C ARG A 47 -8.44 0.18 22.13
N CYS A 48 -7.61 0.99 21.47
CA CYS A 48 -7.54 2.43 21.72
C CYS A 48 -8.87 3.11 21.41
N TYR A 49 -9.49 2.80 20.27
CA TYR A 49 -10.79 3.33 19.86
C TYR A 49 -11.88 3.08 20.91
N LEU A 50 -11.99 1.84 21.41
CA LEU A 50 -13.00 1.47 22.40
C LEU A 50 -12.82 2.18 23.75
N LYS A 51 -11.61 2.65 24.06
CA LYS A 51 -11.30 3.41 25.28
C LYS A 51 -11.37 4.93 25.08
N GLY A 52 -11.57 5.41 23.85
CA GLY A 52 -11.47 6.84 23.52
C GLY A 52 -10.04 7.38 23.58
N GLU A 53 -9.04 6.52 23.42
CA GLU A 53 -7.62 6.89 23.36
C GLU A 53 -7.22 7.26 21.92
N ASN A 54 -6.08 7.93 21.76
CA ASN A 54 -5.55 8.29 20.45
C ASN A 54 -5.19 7.05 19.62
N LEU A 55 -5.52 7.07 18.33
CA LEU A 55 -5.17 6.02 17.38
C LEU A 55 -3.73 6.21 16.86
N GLU A 56 -3.04 5.10 16.64
CA GLU A 56 -1.77 5.08 15.93
C GLU A 56 -1.99 5.33 14.44
N ASN A 57 -1.15 6.17 13.81
CA ASN A 57 -1.28 6.58 12.41
C ASN A 57 -2.66 7.14 12.05
N PHE A 58 -3.23 7.98 12.94
CA PHE A 58 -4.45 8.71 12.65
C PHE A 58 -4.29 9.56 11.37
N VAL A 59 -5.17 9.34 10.40
CA VAL A 59 -5.23 10.09 9.14
C VAL A 59 -6.36 11.10 9.21
N ASP A 60 -6.02 12.39 9.26
CA ASP A 60 -7.00 13.47 9.17
C ASP A 60 -7.42 13.67 7.71
N LYS A 61 -8.66 13.29 7.40
CA LYS A 61 -9.23 13.38 6.05
C LYS A 61 -9.50 14.82 5.59
N ASN A 62 -9.46 15.81 6.49
CA ASN A 62 -9.65 17.21 6.14
C ASN A 62 -8.38 17.87 5.61
N LEU A 63 -7.21 17.29 5.88
CA LEU A 63 -5.93 17.77 5.33
C LEU A 63 -5.73 17.36 3.86
N GLY A 64 -6.67 16.59 3.29
CA GLY A 64 -6.52 15.96 1.98
C GLY A 64 -5.66 14.70 2.03
N PHE A 65 -5.57 14.00 0.90
CA PHE A 65 -4.56 12.98 0.65
C PHE A 65 -3.29 13.64 0.12
#